data_AF-A0A2W4MBW8-F1
#
_entry.id   AF-A0A2W4MBW8-F1
#
_cell.length_a   1.000
_cell.length_b   1.000
_cell.length_c   1.000
_cell.angle_alpha   90.00
_cell.angle_beta   90.00
_cell.angle_gamma   90.00
#
_symmetry.space_group_name_H-M   'P 1'
#
loop_
_entity.id
_entity.type
_entity.pdbx_description
1 polymer ?
#
loop_
_entity_poly.entity_id
_entity_poly.type
_entity_poly.pdbx_seq_one_letter_code
_entity_poly.pdbx_strand_id
1 'polypeptide(L)'
;MHPALALRQRAQHLSGLEQRLARALRHDLAARRARLDRDLARLRYASPAPRVTAASTRLTASRRALGAAMRGRIEHARAHLRLASGKLHTVSPLATLQRGYAIVSDATGAVLSDAAGVRPGDRVQARLARGRLVARVERTLPDDPPGDDAPPGTS
;
A
#
# COMPACT_ATOMS: atom_id res chain seq x y z
N MET A 1 -75.44 57.88 46.08
CA MET A 1 -75.14 57.09 44.87
C MET A 1 -73.63 56.98 44.72
N HIS A 2 -73.06 55.77 44.63
CA HIS A 2 -71.60 55.57 44.45
C HIS A 2 -71.28 54.95 43.07
N PRO A 3 -71.41 55.71 41.96
CA PRO A 3 -71.08 55.23 40.60
C PRO A 3 -69.58 54.99 40.39
N ALA A 4 -68.71 55.73 41.08
CA ALA A 4 -67.26 55.58 41.01
C ALA A 4 -66.77 54.22 41.55
N LEU A 5 -67.47 53.65 42.54
CA LEU A 5 -67.09 52.38 43.16
C LEU A 5 -67.40 51.18 42.26
N ALA A 6 -68.56 51.21 41.58
CA ALA A 6 -68.96 50.19 40.62
C ALA A 6 -68.05 50.17 39.36
N LEU A 7 -67.62 51.35 38.88
CA LEU A 7 -66.67 51.45 37.77
C LEU A 7 -65.30 50.86 38.16
N ARG A 8 -64.84 51.13 39.38
CA ARG A 8 -63.56 50.60 39.90
C ARG A 8 -63.57 49.08 40.05
N GLN A 9 -64.68 48.51 40.53
CA GLN A 9 -64.85 47.05 40.62
C GLN A 9 -64.87 46.39 39.24
N ARG A 10 -65.55 46.99 38.25
CA ARG A 10 -65.55 46.51 36.87
C ARG A 10 -64.15 46.56 36.24
N ALA A 11 -63.41 47.64 36.46
CA ALA A 11 -62.02 47.77 35.99
C ALA A 11 -61.09 46.72 36.62
N GLN A 12 -61.21 46.48 37.93
CA GLN A 12 -60.45 45.44 38.64
C GLN A 12 -60.76 44.04 38.12
N HIS A 13 -62.03 43.75 37.84
CA HIS A 13 -62.44 42.47 37.26
C HIS A 13 -61.84 42.29 35.85
N LEU A 14 -61.89 43.33 35.00
CA LEU A 14 -61.30 43.29 33.66
C LEU A 14 -59.79 43.02 33.71
N SER A 15 -59.03 43.75 34.53
CA SER A 15 -57.59 43.49 34.70
C SER A 15 -57.29 42.08 35.21
N GLY A 16 -58.13 41.55 36.11
CA GLY A 16 -57.98 40.16 36.58
C GLY A 16 -58.18 39.14 35.46
N LEU A 17 -59.17 39.37 34.57
CA LEU A 17 -59.41 38.51 33.41
C LEU A 17 -58.28 38.63 32.37
N GLU A 18 -57.79 39.84 32.10
CA GLU A 18 -56.65 40.08 31.20
C GLU A 18 -55.38 39.37 31.69
N GLN A 19 -55.06 39.49 32.98
CA GLN A 19 -53.90 38.82 33.57
C GLN A 19 -54.02 37.30 33.49
N ARG A 20 -55.22 36.74 33.71
CA ARG A 20 -55.47 35.30 33.59
C ARG A 20 -55.33 34.83 32.15
N LEU A 21 -55.89 35.56 31.19
CA LEU A 21 -55.77 35.25 29.77
C LEU A 21 -54.30 35.30 29.32
N ALA A 22 -53.58 36.37 29.68
CA ALA A 22 -52.17 36.54 29.34
C ALA A 22 -51.30 35.43 29.95
N ARG A 23 -51.65 34.93 31.14
CA ARG A 23 -50.97 33.80 31.77
C ARG A 23 -51.29 32.48 31.05
N ALA A 24 -52.56 32.23 30.73
CA ALA A 24 -52.98 31.04 30.00
C ALA A 24 -52.31 30.93 28.61
N LEU A 25 -52.29 32.04 27.86
CA LEU A 25 -51.63 32.10 26.55
C LEU A 25 -50.12 31.84 26.64
N ARG A 26 -49.46 32.43 27.65
CA ARG A 26 -48.02 32.18 27.87
C ARG A 26 -47.75 30.71 28.20
N HIS A 27 -48.57 30.09 29.04
CA HIS A 27 -48.43 28.66 29.35
C HIS A 27 -48.68 27.77 28.13
N ASP A 28 -49.72 28.04 27.34
CA ASP A 28 -50.01 27.25 26.14
C ASP A 28 -48.88 27.36 25.11
N LEU A 29 -48.38 28.57 24.84
CA LEU A 29 -47.23 28.77 23.94
C LEU A 29 -45.96 28.06 24.43
N ALA A 30 -45.68 28.11 25.75
CA ALA A 30 -44.54 27.41 26.32
C ALA A 30 -44.69 25.88 26.19
N ALA A 31 -45.89 25.35 26.45
CA ALA A 31 -46.16 23.92 26.32
C ALA A 31 -46.05 23.44 24.87
N ARG A 32 -46.53 24.24 23.91
CA ARG A 32 -46.41 23.95 22.47
C ARG A 32 -44.96 23.97 22.00
N ARG A 33 -44.16 24.95 22.43
CA ARG A 33 -42.71 24.99 22.15
C ARG A 33 -41.99 23.77 22.71
N ALA A 34 -42.22 23.43 23.98
CA ALA A 34 -41.63 22.24 24.59
C ALA A 34 -42.06 20.92 23.92
N ARG A 35 -43.26 20.85 23.34
CA ARG A 35 -43.68 19.70 22.52
C ARG A 35 -42.90 19.66 21.20
N LEU A 36 -42.83 20.78 20.49
CA LEU A 36 -42.12 20.88 19.21
C LEU A 36 -40.64 20.55 19.36
N ASP A 37 -39.98 21.04 20.42
CA ASP A 37 -38.57 20.74 20.70
C ASP A 37 -38.35 19.24 20.95
N ARG A 38 -39.26 18.59 21.70
CA ARG A 38 -39.22 17.13 21.93
C ARG A 38 -39.43 16.34 20.64
N ASP A 39 -40.32 16.78 19.78
CA ASP A 39 -40.61 16.09 18.51
C ASP A 39 -39.45 16.25 17.52
N LEU A 40 -38.83 17.44 17.46
CA LEU A 40 -37.60 17.66 16.68
C LEU A 40 -36.43 16.86 17.23
N ALA A 41 -36.26 16.78 18.55
CA ALA A 41 -35.23 15.95 19.17
C ALA A 41 -35.43 14.47 18.84
N ARG A 42 -36.67 13.97 18.91
CA ARG A 42 -37.01 12.60 18.51
C ARG A 42 -36.74 12.36 17.03
N LEU A 43 -37.12 13.29 16.15
CA LEU A 43 -36.86 13.18 14.71
C LEU A 43 -35.35 13.16 14.41
N ARG A 44 -34.57 13.99 15.09
CA ARG A 44 -33.09 14.02 14.96
C ARG A 44 -32.45 12.72 15.44
N TYR A 45 -32.93 12.16 16.54
CA TYR A 45 -32.40 10.92 17.10
C TYR A 45 -32.81 9.69 16.27
N ALA A 46 -34.04 9.69 15.76
CA ALA A 46 -34.55 8.66 14.86
C ALA A 46 -33.96 8.76 13.45
N SER A 47 -33.46 9.94 13.04
CA SER A 47 -32.91 10.13 11.71
C SER A 47 -31.56 9.40 11.55
N PRO A 48 -31.47 8.43 10.63
CA PRO A 48 -30.23 7.73 10.35
C PRO A 48 -29.25 8.58 9.53
N ALA A 49 -29.65 9.76 9.04
CA ALA A 49 -28.87 10.56 8.10
C ALA A 49 -27.45 10.89 8.59
N PRO A 50 -27.22 11.32 9.86
CA PRO A 50 -25.85 11.56 10.34
C PRO A 50 -25.00 10.28 10.36
N ARG A 51 -25.61 9.14 10.74
CA ARG A 51 -24.93 7.83 10.77
C ARG A 51 -24.57 7.36 9.37
N VAL A 52 -25.47 7.55 8.41
CA VAL A 52 -25.24 7.21 7.00
C VAL A 52 -24.13 8.09 6.41
N THR A 53 -24.15 9.40 6.65
CA THR A 53 -23.09 10.30 6.20
C THR A 53 -21.74 9.92 6.80
N ALA A 54 -21.67 9.66 8.11
CA ALA A 54 -20.43 9.22 8.75
C ALA A 54 -19.93 7.87 8.20
N ALA A 55 -20.83 6.92 7.95
CA ALA A 55 -20.48 5.64 7.34
C ALA A 55 -19.96 5.79 5.91
N SER A 56 -20.59 6.63 5.09
CA SER A 56 -20.17 6.92 3.71
C SER A 56 -18.80 7.60 3.65
N THR A 57 -18.54 8.55 4.55
CA THR A 57 -17.21 9.19 4.68
C THR A 57 -16.15 8.16 5.06
N ARG A 58 -16.42 7.31 6.06
CA ARG A 58 -15.50 6.23 6.46
C ARG A 58 -15.23 5.26 5.31
N LEU A 59 -16.27 4.82 4.60
CA LEU A 59 -16.14 3.93 3.44
C LEU A 59 -15.25 4.53 2.36
N THR A 60 -15.43 5.82 2.07
CA THR A 60 -14.64 6.53 1.06
C THR A 60 -13.16 6.62 1.47
N ALA A 61 -12.89 6.94 2.74
CA ALA A 61 -11.53 6.97 3.27
C ALA A 61 -10.87 5.57 3.21
N SER A 62 -11.56 4.52 3.65
CA SER A 62 -11.07 3.15 3.61
C SER A 62 -10.79 2.68 2.18
N ARG A 63 -11.64 3.01 1.20
CA ARG A 63 -11.41 2.68 -0.21
C ARG A 63 -10.15 3.35 -0.76
N ARG A 64 -9.93 4.64 -0.44
CA ARG A 64 -8.72 5.35 -0.85
C ARG A 64 -7.46 4.75 -0.24
N ALA A 65 -7.48 4.46 1.06
CA ALA A 65 -6.38 3.85 1.77
C ALA A 65 -6.03 2.46 1.21
N LEU A 66 -7.05 1.62 0.96
CA LEU A 66 -6.87 0.30 0.35
C LEU A 66 -6.22 0.40 -1.04
N GLY A 67 -6.72 1.31 -1.88
CA GLY A 67 -6.16 1.52 -3.22
C GLY A 67 -4.69 1.96 -3.19
N ALA A 68 -4.32 2.84 -2.25
CA ALA A 68 -2.93 3.26 -2.07
C ALA A 68 -2.04 2.10 -1.59
N ALA A 69 -2.49 1.34 -0.59
CA ALA A 69 -1.77 0.20 -0.05
C ALA A 69 -1.54 -0.90 -1.11
N MET A 70 -2.56 -1.20 -1.92
CA MET A 70 -2.45 -2.17 -3.02
C MET A 70 -1.42 -1.73 -4.06
N ARG A 71 -1.45 -0.46 -4.49
CA ARG A 71 -0.45 0.06 -5.44
C ARG A 71 0.96 -0.04 -4.86
N GLY A 72 1.15 0.36 -3.60
CA GLY A 72 2.45 0.23 -2.92
C GLY A 72 2.96 -1.21 -2.87
N ARG A 73 2.09 -2.18 -2.55
CA ARG A 73 2.45 -3.61 -2.54
C ARG A 73 2.84 -4.12 -3.91
N ILE A 74 2.11 -3.74 -4.96
CA ILE A 74 2.41 -4.14 -6.34
C ILE A 74 3.76 -3.57 -6.79
N GLU A 75 4.00 -2.27 -6.54
CA GLU A 75 5.28 -1.65 -6.92
C GLU A 75 6.47 -2.26 -6.17
N HIS A 76 6.30 -2.56 -4.88
CA HIS A 76 7.34 -3.22 -4.10
C HIS A 76 7.62 -4.65 -4.62
N ALA A 77 6.58 -5.43 -4.93
CA ALA A 77 6.73 -6.76 -5.51
C ALA A 77 7.42 -6.70 -6.88
N ARG A 78 7.08 -5.73 -7.73
CA ARG A 78 7.74 -5.49 -9.02
C ARG A 78 9.22 -5.14 -8.84
N ALA A 79 9.56 -4.27 -7.89
CA ALA A 79 10.94 -3.92 -7.60
C ALA A 79 11.74 -5.14 -7.13
N HIS A 80 11.17 -5.94 -6.23
CA HIS A 80 11.80 -7.17 -5.75
C HIS A 80 12.02 -8.19 -6.87
N LEU A 81 11.02 -8.37 -7.75
CA LEU A 81 11.14 -9.23 -8.91
C LEU A 81 12.25 -8.76 -9.86
N ARG A 82 12.33 -7.46 -10.17
CA ARG A 82 13.40 -6.91 -11.01
C ARG A 82 14.78 -7.18 -10.41
N LEU A 83 14.95 -6.98 -9.10
CA LEU A 83 16.20 -7.25 -8.40
C LEU A 83 16.57 -8.74 -8.44
N ALA A 84 15.59 -9.63 -8.19
CA ALA A 84 15.80 -11.07 -8.24
C ALA A 84 16.16 -11.54 -9.67
N SER A 85 15.48 -11.04 -10.69
CA SER A 85 15.78 -11.34 -12.10
C SER A 85 17.15 -10.81 -12.53
N GLY A 86 17.54 -9.62 -12.08
CA GLY A 86 18.86 -9.06 -12.33
C GLY A 86 19.97 -9.91 -11.69
N LYS A 87 19.77 -10.34 -10.44
CA LYS A 87 20.68 -11.29 -9.77
C LYS A 87 20.74 -12.62 -10.52
N LEU A 88 19.61 -13.17 -10.94
CA LEU A 88 19.60 -14.43 -11.69
C LEU A 88 20.36 -14.32 -13.03
N HIS A 89 20.30 -13.16 -13.69
CA HIS A 89 21.11 -12.89 -14.88
C HIS A 89 22.61 -12.86 -14.58
N THR A 90 23.05 -12.36 -13.42
CA THR A 90 24.48 -12.28 -13.09
C THR A 90 25.07 -13.60 -12.59
N VAL A 91 24.27 -14.50 -12.01
CA VAL A 91 24.71 -15.85 -11.59
C VAL A 91 24.35 -16.97 -12.58
N SER A 92 23.67 -16.68 -13.69
CA SER A 92 23.34 -17.71 -14.68
C SER A 92 24.58 -18.12 -15.49
N PRO A 93 24.94 -19.42 -15.54
CA PRO A 93 25.99 -19.94 -16.42
C PRO A 93 25.82 -19.54 -17.90
N LEU A 94 24.58 -19.20 -18.29
CA LEU A 94 24.24 -18.70 -19.63
C LEU A 94 24.81 -17.29 -19.91
N ALA A 95 24.92 -16.43 -18.90
CA ALA A 95 25.49 -15.09 -19.03
C ALA A 95 27.02 -15.15 -19.16
N THR A 96 27.67 -16.13 -18.51
CA THR A 96 29.09 -16.45 -18.75
C THR A 96 29.31 -16.92 -20.19
N LEU A 97 28.44 -17.79 -20.70
CA LEU A 97 28.50 -18.25 -22.10
C LEU A 97 28.30 -17.10 -23.12
N GLN A 98 27.42 -16.14 -22.83
CA GLN A 98 27.18 -14.99 -23.72
C GLN A 98 28.34 -14.00 -23.81
N ARG A 99 29.28 -14.02 -22.87
CA ARG A 99 30.51 -13.20 -22.91
C ARG A 99 31.63 -13.83 -23.74
N GLY A 100 31.34 -14.90 -24.49
CA GLY A 100 32.31 -15.57 -25.36
C GLY A 100 33.07 -16.73 -24.71
N TYR A 101 32.71 -17.11 -23.48
CA TYR A 101 33.29 -18.26 -22.80
C TYR A 101 32.56 -19.55 -23.20
N ALA A 102 33.28 -20.67 -23.22
CA ALA A 102 32.72 -22.00 -23.43
C ALA A 102 32.85 -22.82 -22.14
N ILE A 103 31.83 -23.61 -21.80
CA ILE A 103 31.93 -24.60 -20.73
C ILE A 103 32.40 -25.90 -21.36
N VAL A 104 33.59 -26.36 -20.97
CA VAL A 104 34.16 -27.62 -21.45
C VAL A 104 33.80 -28.74 -20.47
N SER A 105 33.38 -29.88 -20.99
CA SER A 105 33.04 -31.07 -20.21
C SER A 105 33.72 -32.31 -20.78
N ASP A 106 34.03 -33.27 -19.91
CA ASP A 106 34.63 -34.53 -20.31
C ASP A 106 33.61 -35.50 -20.95
N ALA A 107 34.04 -36.71 -21.30
CA ALA A 107 33.17 -37.73 -21.89
C ALA A 107 32.05 -38.22 -20.95
N THR A 108 32.18 -37.98 -19.64
CA THR A 108 31.17 -38.33 -18.62
C THR A 108 30.16 -37.20 -18.38
N GLY A 109 30.43 -36.01 -18.92
CA GLY A 109 29.61 -34.81 -18.74
C GLY A 109 30.02 -33.96 -17.53
N ALA A 110 31.13 -34.28 -16.87
CA ALA A 110 31.67 -33.46 -15.78
C ALA A 110 32.35 -32.21 -16.33
N VAL A 111 32.11 -31.05 -15.70
CA VAL A 111 32.71 -29.77 -16.11
C VAL A 111 34.19 -29.75 -15.73
N LEU A 112 35.03 -29.45 -16.72
CA LEU A 112 36.48 -29.37 -16.55
C LEU A 112 36.86 -27.95 -16.12
N SER A 113 37.34 -27.79 -14.88
CA SER A 113 37.85 -26.53 -14.34
C SER A 113 39.37 -26.44 -14.29
N ASP A 114 40.06 -27.56 -14.50
CA ASP A 114 41.51 -27.69 -14.45
C ASP A 114 42.00 -28.52 -15.65
N ALA A 115 43.05 -28.05 -16.32
CA ALA A 115 43.67 -28.73 -17.45
C ALA A 115 44.44 -30.01 -17.03
N ALA A 116 44.81 -30.16 -15.76
CA ALA A 116 45.50 -31.35 -15.24
C ALA A 116 44.62 -32.62 -15.28
N GLY A 117 43.29 -32.45 -15.37
CA GLY A 117 42.33 -33.55 -15.40
C GLY A 117 42.14 -34.21 -16.77
N VAL A 118 42.84 -33.76 -17.83
CA VAL A 118 42.59 -34.20 -19.21
C VAL A 118 43.88 -34.62 -19.90
N ARG A 119 43.83 -35.69 -20.71
CA ARG A 119 44.99 -36.20 -21.45
C ARG A 119 44.89 -35.88 -22.94
N PRO A 120 46.04 -35.69 -23.62
CA PRO A 120 46.07 -35.66 -25.08
C PRO A 120 45.40 -36.90 -25.67
N GLY A 121 44.47 -36.67 -26.59
CA GLY A 121 43.65 -37.69 -27.22
C GLY A 121 42.23 -37.82 -26.67
N ASP A 122 41.93 -37.25 -25.50
CA ASP A 122 40.60 -37.31 -24.90
C ASP A 122 39.56 -36.50 -25.68
N ARG A 123 38.32 -36.99 -25.68
CA ARG A 123 37.17 -36.28 -26.26
C ARG A 123 36.54 -35.39 -25.21
N VAL A 124 36.37 -34.11 -25.56
CA VAL A 124 35.71 -33.12 -24.73
C VAL A 124 34.57 -32.47 -25.49
N GLN A 125 33.54 -32.04 -24.77
CA GLN A 125 32.43 -31.29 -25.33
C GLN A 125 32.48 -29.85 -24.86
N ALA A 126 32.49 -28.90 -25.78
CA ALA A 126 32.40 -27.47 -25.47
C ALA A 126 30.97 -26.98 -25.72
N ARG A 127 30.32 -26.47 -24.69
CA ARG A 127 29.02 -25.80 -24.80
C ARG A 127 29.23 -24.30 -24.93
N LEU A 128 28.64 -23.72 -25.97
CA LEU A 128 28.67 -22.28 -26.26
C LEU A 128 27.31 -21.64 -25.93
N ALA A 129 27.22 -20.30 -26.05
CA ALA A 129 25.96 -19.57 -25.95
C ALA A 129 24.88 -20.10 -26.91
N ARG A 130 25.29 -20.60 -28.08
CA ARG A 130 24.42 -21.29 -29.04
C ARG A 130 25.16 -22.51 -29.61
N GLY A 131 24.64 -23.69 -29.33
CA GLY A 131 25.18 -24.95 -29.85
C GLY A 131 26.21 -25.64 -28.95
N ARG A 132 26.66 -26.81 -29.42
CA ARG A 132 27.65 -27.67 -28.77
C ARG A 132 28.66 -28.13 -29.81
N LEU A 133 29.91 -28.23 -29.40
CA LEU A 133 31.04 -28.69 -30.20
C LEU A 133 31.63 -29.93 -29.53
N VAL A 134 32.10 -30.88 -30.33
CA VAL A 134 32.93 -31.97 -29.83
C VAL A 134 34.34 -31.72 -30.33
N ALA A 135 35.30 -31.69 -29.41
CA ALA A 135 36.71 -31.49 -29.70
C ALA A 135 37.55 -32.62 -29.13
N ARG A 136 38.76 -32.79 -29.65
CA ARG A 136 39.75 -33.71 -29.11
C ARG A 136 40.90 -32.89 -28.55
N VAL A 137 41.36 -33.23 -27.35
CA VAL A 137 42.49 -32.55 -26.74
C VAL A 137 43.77 -32.94 -27.48
N GLU A 138 44.49 -31.97 -28.03
CA GLU A 138 45.76 -32.21 -28.72
C GLU A 138 46.94 -32.10 -27.77
N ARG A 139 46.91 -31.12 -26.86
CA ARG A 139 47.93 -30.89 -25.82
C ARG A 139 47.33 -30.10 -24.67
N THR A 140 47.85 -30.32 -23.46
CA THR A 140 47.60 -29.45 -22.30
C THR A 140 48.82 -28.53 -22.11
N LEU A 141 48.57 -27.28 -21.73
CA LEU A 141 49.62 -26.32 -21.40
C LEU A 141 49.58 -26.09 -19.89
N PRO A 142 50.72 -26.01 -19.20
CA PRO A 142 50.75 -25.60 -17.80
C PRO A 142 50.29 -24.15 -17.67
N ASP A 143 49.67 -23.82 -16.53
CA ASP A 143 49.32 -22.43 -16.20
C ASP A 143 50.58 -21.56 -16.18
N ASP A 144 50.50 -20.36 -16.76
CA ASP A 144 51.56 -19.37 -16.64
C ASP A 144 51.79 -19.05 -15.16
N PRO A 145 53.04 -19.02 -14.68
CA PRO A 145 53.31 -18.61 -13.31
C PRO A 145 52.83 -17.17 -13.10
N PRO A 146 52.24 -16.83 -11.93
CA PRO A 146 51.83 -15.47 -11.64
C PRO A 146 53.02 -14.53 -11.79
N GLY A 147 52.89 -13.55 -12.68
CA GLY A 147 53.91 -12.56 -12.96
C GLY A 147 54.33 -11.81 -11.69
N ASP A 148 55.64 -11.74 -11.48
CA ASP A 148 56.32 -10.97 -10.45
C ASP A 148 56.17 -9.47 -10.75
N ASP A 149 55.05 -8.86 -10.34
CA ASP A 149 54.91 -7.41 -10.27
C ASP A 149 55.56 -6.90 -8.97
N ALA A 150 56.89 -6.89 -8.94
CA ALA A 150 57.66 -6.07 -8.01
C ALA A 150 57.52 -4.59 -8.44
N PRO A 151 57.00 -3.68 -7.60
CA PRO A 151 56.92 -2.27 -7.96
C PRO A 151 58.33 -1.65 -8.04
N PRO A 152 58.65 -0.86 -9.08
CA PRO A 152 59.94 -0.17 -9.14
C PRO A 152 60.00 0.93 -8.08
N GLY A 153 61.18 1.03 -7.44
CA GLY A 153 61.47 1.88 -6.30
C GLY A 153 61.23 3.37 -6.55
N THR A 154 60.81 4.04 -5.49
CA THR A 154 60.82 5.49 -5.37
C THR A 154 62.13 5.92 -4.72
N SER A 155 62.99 6.61 -5.45
CA SER A 155 63.99 7.55 -4.92
C SER A 155 64.39 8.51 -6.03
#